data_AF-A0A161N0X5-F1
#
_entry.id   AF-A0A161N0X5-F1
#
_cell.length_a   1.000
_cell.length_b   1.000
_cell.length_c   1.000
_cell.angle_alpha   90.00
_cell.angle_beta   90.00
_cell.angle_gamma   90.00
#
_symmetry.space_group_name_H-M   'P 1'
#
loop_
_entity.id
_entity.type
_entity.pdbx_description
1 polymer ?
#
loop_
_entity_poly.entity_id
_entity_poly.type
_entity_poly.pdbx_seq_one_letter_code
_entity_poly.pdbx_strand_id
1 'polypeptide(L)'
;VMRKCCVEPNGKKTPLGKRGWKMYYCTLRDLVLYLHKDEHGFRKTQFSDNLHNAIRIHHSMATKANDYTKKLHVFRLETADQAVYLFQTSDSKELQSWIDTINFVCASFSAQPLPGAVGSQKKFQRPLLPSSLTKLNLREQLRDHETMVQRLEVELESHRKHPPERGAKQL
;
A
#
# COMPACT_ATOMS: atom_id res chain seq x y z
N VAL A 1 -1.93 -18.61 -3.74
CA VAL A 1 -2.12 -17.49 -4.69
C VAL A 1 -0.88 -17.37 -5.58
N MET A 2 -1.04 -16.91 -6.83
CA MET A 2 0.12 -16.60 -7.68
C MET A 2 0.49 -15.13 -7.50
N ARG A 3 1.78 -14.81 -7.45
CA ARG A 3 2.29 -13.43 -7.33
C ARG A 3 3.27 -13.08 -8.45
N LYS A 4 3.11 -11.91 -9.03
CA LYS A 4 4.04 -11.28 -9.96
C LYS A 4 4.52 -9.94 -9.39
N CYS A 5 5.83 -9.73 -9.32
CA CYS A 5 6.42 -8.44 -8.95
C CYS A 5 6.62 -7.63 -10.23
N CYS A 6 5.93 -6.49 -10.33
CA CYS A 6 5.98 -5.59 -11.49
C CYS A 6 6.99 -4.46 -11.29
N VAL A 7 7.05 -3.96 -10.06
CA VAL A 7 7.93 -2.89 -9.61
C VAL A 7 8.54 -3.32 -8.28
N GLU A 8 9.87 -3.24 -8.18
CA GLU A 8 10.64 -3.47 -6.96
C GLU A 8 10.54 -2.25 -6.03
N PRO A 9 10.89 -2.39 -4.73
CA PRO A 9 11.02 -1.25 -3.83
C PRO A 9 11.84 -0.11 -4.45
N ASN A 10 11.45 1.13 -4.13
CA ASN A 10 11.94 2.38 -4.72
C ASN A 10 11.47 2.65 -6.16
N GLY A 11 10.41 1.98 -6.62
CA GLY A 11 9.76 2.28 -7.90
C GLY A 11 10.50 1.75 -9.13
N LYS A 12 11.53 0.91 -8.95
CA LYS A 12 12.30 0.34 -10.06
C LYS A 12 11.51 -0.75 -10.76
N LYS A 13 11.28 -0.63 -12.07
CA LYS A 13 10.62 -1.68 -12.87
C LYS A 13 11.39 -3.01 -12.76
N THR A 14 10.70 -4.08 -12.37
CA THR A 14 11.31 -5.41 -12.28
C THR A 14 11.77 -5.88 -13.67
N PRO A 15 13.02 -6.35 -13.85
CA PRO A 15 13.52 -6.85 -15.13
C PRO A 15 12.65 -7.97 -15.71
N LEU A 16 12.50 -8.04 -17.04
CA LEU A 16 11.59 -8.99 -17.71
C LEU A 16 11.84 -10.45 -17.28
N GLY A 17 13.09 -10.89 -17.19
CA GLY A 17 13.45 -12.24 -16.75
C GLY A 17 13.16 -12.56 -15.28
N LYS A 18 12.89 -11.54 -14.45
CA LYS A 18 12.54 -11.69 -13.02
C LYS A 18 11.05 -11.42 -12.74
N ARG A 19 10.30 -10.94 -13.75
CA ARG A 19 8.89 -10.51 -13.66
C ARG A 19 7.87 -11.66 -13.85
N GLY A 20 8.24 -12.88 -13.49
CA GLY A 20 7.40 -14.07 -13.63
C GLY A 20 6.33 -14.20 -12.55
N TRP A 21 5.25 -14.93 -12.87
CA TRP A 21 4.27 -15.39 -11.89
C TRP A 21 4.87 -16.57 -11.12
N LYS A 22 4.79 -16.54 -9.78
CA LYS A 22 5.24 -17.62 -8.89
C LYS A 22 4.14 -17.97 -7.90
N MET A 23 3.99 -19.25 -7.59
CA MET A 23 3.01 -19.72 -6.62
C MET A 23 3.55 -19.52 -5.20
N TYR A 24 2.67 -19.07 -4.31
CA TYR A 24 2.96 -18.92 -2.89
C TYR A 24 1.73 -19.27 -2.03
N TYR A 25 2.00 -19.75 -0.83
CA TYR A 25 1.07 -19.73 0.29
C TYR A 25 1.25 -18.41 1.03
N CYS A 26 0.16 -17.69 1.29
CA CYS A 26 0.24 -16.35 1.88
C CYS A 26 -0.37 -16.33 3.28
N THR A 27 0.31 -15.69 4.21
CA THR A 27 -0.23 -15.38 5.54
C THR A 27 -0.02 -13.91 5.83
N LEU A 28 -1.08 -13.22 6.25
CA LEU A 28 -0.99 -11.85 6.75
C LEU A 28 -0.85 -11.89 8.27
N ARG A 29 0.20 -11.26 8.80
CA ARG A 29 0.39 -11.06 10.24
C ARG A 29 0.82 -9.61 10.46
N ASP A 30 0.07 -8.88 11.28
CA ASP A 30 0.23 -7.44 11.46
C ASP A 30 0.31 -6.71 10.11
N LEU A 31 1.30 -5.84 9.92
CA LEU A 31 1.56 -5.13 8.66
C LEU A 31 2.53 -5.86 7.72
N VAL A 32 2.59 -7.20 7.78
CA VAL A 32 3.49 -7.99 6.93
C VAL A 32 2.77 -9.16 6.27
N LEU A 33 2.82 -9.19 4.94
CA LEU A 33 2.36 -10.31 4.13
C LEU A 33 3.52 -11.26 3.86
N TYR A 34 3.49 -12.43 4.47
CA TYR A 34 4.51 -13.48 4.30
C TYR A 34 4.13 -14.41 3.15
N LEU A 35 5.09 -14.69 2.27
CA LEU A 35 4.93 -15.56 1.11
C LEU A 35 5.79 -16.81 1.29
N HIS A 36 5.15 -17.96 1.46
CA HIS A 36 5.79 -19.26 1.66
C HIS A 36 5.82 -20.07 0.37
N LYS A 37 6.93 -20.74 0.08
CA LYS A 37 7.11 -21.54 -1.14
C LYS A 37 6.38 -22.89 -1.08
N ASP A 38 6.19 -23.42 0.12
CA ASP A 38 5.58 -24.72 0.38
C ASP A 38 4.68 -24.67 1.62
N GLU A 39 3.91 -25.74 1.81
CA GLU A 39 2.97 -25.90 2.92
C GLU A 39 3.68 -26.05 4.28
N HIS A 40 4.92 -26.54 4.30
CA HIS A 40 5.71 -26.70 5.52
C HIS A 40 6.10 -25.33 6.10
N GLY A 41 6.52 -24.39 5.24
CA GLY A 41 6.76 -23.00 5.60
C GLY A 41 5.48 -22.28 6.05
N PHE A 42 4.34 -22.58 5.42
CA PHE A 42 3.03 -22.04 5.82
C PHE A 42 2.62 -22.49 7.23
N ARG A 43 2.87 -23.76 7.59
CA ARG A 43 2.51 -24.32 8.90
C ARG A 43 3.47 -23.94 10.02
N LYS A 44 4.74 -23.64 9.70
CA LYS A 44 5.70 -23.14 10.70
C LYS A 44 5.40 -21.67 10.99
N THR A 45 5.06 -21.36 12.24
CA THR A 45 4.95 -19.98 12.73
C THR A 45 6.29 -19.22 12.78
N GLN A 46 7.39 -19.89 12.42
CA GLN A 46 8.76 -19.40 12.55
C GLN A 46 9.02 -18.12 11.75
N PHE A 47 9.54 -17.13 12.45
CA PHE A 47 9.99 -15.84 11.93
C PHE A 47 11.29 -15.93 11.09
N SER A 48 11.95 -17.09 11.05
CA SER A 48 13.36 -17.19 10.65
C SER A 48 13.64 -17.56 9.20
N ASP A 49 12.73 -18.19 8.46
CA ASP A 49 13.22 -18.95 7.29
C ASP A 49 13.23 -18.21 5.96
N ASN A 50 12.54 -17.07 5.77
CA ASN A 50 12.64 -16.32 4.51
C ASN A 50 12.17 -14.85 4.60
N LEU A 51 12.90 -13.99 5.31
CA LEU A 51 12.65 -12.53 5.30
C LEU A 51 12.64 -11.94 3.86
N HIS A 52 13.33 -12.61 2.92
CA HIS A 52 13.34 -12.27 1.49
C HIS A 52 11.98 -12.41 0.78
N ASN A 53 11.01 -13.13 1.35
CA ASN A 53 9.67 -13.30 0.79
C ASN A 53 8.59 -12.68 1.71
N ALA A 54 8.93 -11.60 2.42
CA ALA A 54 7.99 -10.81 3.20
C ALA A 54 7.75 -9.46 2.52
N ILE A 55 6.49 -9.03 2.46
CA ILE A 55 6.10 -7.71 1.95
C ILE A 55 5.54 -6.90 3.11
N ARG A 56 6.16 -5.75 3.41
CA ARG A 56 5.62 -4.80 4.37
C ARG A 56 4.45 -4.06 3.73
N ILE A 57 3.29 -4.11 4.36
CA ILE A 57 2.04 -3.55 3.82
C ILE A 57 1.58 -2.27 4.52
N HIS A 58 2.36 -1.71 5.45
CA HIS A 58 2.07 -0.36 6.00
C HIS A 58 1.76 0.64 4.87
N HIS A 59 0.66 1.36 5.02
CA HIS A 59 0.11 2.30 4.03
C HIS A 59 -0.05 1.74 2.60
N SER A 60 -0.16 0.42 2.47
CA SER A 60 -0.40 -0.18 1.17
C SER A 60 -1.86 -0.02 0.76
N MET A 61 -2.10 -0.13 -0.54
CA MET A 61 -3.44 -0.15 -1.11
C MET A 61 -3.58 -1.38 -1.99
N ALA A 62 -4.60 -2.19 -1.71
CA ALA A 62 -5.02 -3.30 -2.55
C ALA A 62 -6.22 -2.89 -3.40
N THR A 63 -6.15 -3.12 -4.71
CA THR A 63 -7.23 -2.80 -5.65
C THR A 63 -7.41 -3.90 -6.69
N LYS A 64 -8.61 -4.03 -7.25
CA LYS A 64 -8.81 -4.92 -8.40
C LYS A 64 -8.02 -4.40 -9.61
N ALA A 65 -7.26 -5.27 -10.26
CA ALA A 65 -6.46 -4.91 -11.43
C ALA A 65 -7.31 -4.95 -12.71
N ASN A 66 -8.23 -3.99 -12.87
CA ASN A 66 -9.18 -3.96 -13.99
C ASN A 66 -8.52 -3.84 -15.38
N ASP A 67 -7.33 -3.26 -15.44
CA ASP A 67 -6.48 -3.12 -16.62
C ASP A 67 -5.68 -4.39 -16.95
N TYR A 68 -5.66 -5.40 -16.07
CA TYR A 68 -4.92 -6.63 -16.28
C TYR A 68 -5.82 -7.74 -16.83
N THR A 69 -5.76 -7.96 -18.14
CA THR A 69 -6.67 -8.89 -18.84
C THR A 69 -6.11 -10.30 -19.05
N LYS A 70 -4.82 -10.55 -18.76
CA LYS A 70 -4.16 -11.83 -19.07
C LYS A 70 -4.53 -12.98 -18.12
N LYS A 71 -5.06 -12.68 -16.94
CA LYS A 71 -5.51 -13.65 -15.93
C LYS A 71 -6.72 -13.09 -15.22
N LEU A 72 -7.67 -13.97 -14.87
CA LEU A 72 -8.83 -13.61 -14.06
C LEU A 72 -8.45 -13.51 -12.59
N HIS A 73 -9.31 -12.82 -11.83
CA HIS A 73 -9.20 -12.69 -10.37
C HIS A 73 -7.84 -12.16 -9.92
N VAL A 74 -7.41 -11.05 -10.54
CA VAL A 74 -6.17 -10.38 -10.21
C VAL A 74 -6.43 -9.10 -9.41
N PHE A 75 -5.77 -8.98 -8.27
CA PHE A 75 -5.65 -7.71 -7.54
C PHE A 75 -4.22 -7.18 -7.60
N ARG A 76 -4.09 -5.86 -7.49
CA ARG A 76 -2.84 -5.11 -7.39
C ARG A 76 -2.62 -4.74 -5.95
N LEU A 77 -1.38 -4.88 -5.48
CA LEU A 77 -0.91 -4.36 -4.20
C LEU A 77 0.18 -3.32 -4.47
N GLU A 78 -0.04 -2.10 -4.01
CA GLU A 78 0.91 -0.99 -4.08
C GLU A 78 1.36 -0.64 -2.66
N THR A 79 2.66 -0.68 -2.39
CA THR A 79 3.23 -0.50 -1.04
C THR A 79 3.83 0.89 -0.85
N ALA A 80 4.04 1.30 0.40
CA ALA A 80 4.63 2.60 0.76
C ALA A 80 6.00 2.87 0.11
N ASP A 81 6.78 1.81 -0.14
CA ASP A 81 8.08 1.86 -0.81
C ASP A 81 7.96 1.84 -2.35
N GLN A 82 6.77 2.05 -2.90
CA GLN A 82 6.45 2.12 -4.33
C GLN A 82 6.62 0.79 -5.09
N ALA A 83 6.76 -0.34 -4.39
CA ALA A 83 6.69 -1.64 -5.03
C ALA A 83 5.24 -1.91 -5.51
N VAL A 84 5.14 -2.64 -6.62
CA VAL A 84 3.84 -3.01 -7.22
C VAL A 84 3.84 -4.49 -7.50
N TYR A 85 2.86 -5.18 -6.93
CA TYR A 85 2.65 -6.61 -7.10
C TYR A 85 1.27 -6.85 -7.72
N LEU A 86 1.18 -7.90 -8.53
CA LEU A 86 -0.09 -8.49 -8.95
C LEU A 86 -0.24 -9.84 -8.27
N PHE A 87 -1.42 -10.10 -7.73
CA PHE A 87 -1.78 -11.36 -7.11
C PHE A 87 -2.99 -11.95 -7.81
N GLN A 88 -2.89 -13.20 -8.22
CA GLN A 88 -3.99 -13.98 -8.77
C GLN A 88 -4.54 -14.91 -7.69
N THR A 89 -5.84 -14.84 -7.45
CA THR A 89 -6.59 -15.76 -6.58
C THR A 89 -7.32 -16.82 -7.38
N SER A 90 -7.96 -17.76 -6.69
CA SER A 90 -8.69 -18.86 -7.34
C SER A 90 -10.01 -18.37 -7.94
N ASP A 91 -10.69 -17.45 -7.25
CA ASP A 91 -11.97 -16.89 -7.66
C ASP A 91 -12.13 -15.42 -7.24
N SER A 92 -13.29 -14.83 -7.59
CA SER A 92 -13.60 -13.43 -7.29
C SER A 92 -13.89 -13.17 -5.81
N LYS A 93 -14.33 -14.18 -5.05
CA LYS A 93 -14.62 -14.04 -3.63
C LYS A 93 -13.33 -13.96 -2.83
N GLU A 94 -12.37 -14.85 -3.13
CA GLU A 94 -11.02 -14.78 -2.57
C GLU A 94 -10.34 -13.46 -2.93
N LEU A 95 -10.48 -12.98 -4.17
CA LEU A 95 -9.94 -11.68 -4.58
C LEU A 95 -10.45 -10.56 -3.67
N GLN A 96 -11.78 -10.49 -3.50
CA GLN A 96 -12.39 -9.43 -2.70
C GLN A 96 -11.99 -9.57 -1.23
N SER A 97 -12.01 -10.79 -0.70
CA SER A 97 -11.59 -11.08 0.68
C SER A 97 -10.15 -10.64 0.95
N TRP A 98 -9.22 -10.86 0.02
CA TRP A 98 -7.83 -10.40 0.16
C TRP A 98 -7.73 -8.87 0.13
N ILE A 99 -8.45 -8.21 -0.79
CA ILE A 99 -8.48 -6.74 -0.89
C ILE A 99 -8.99 -6.14 0.43
N ASP A 100 -10.15 -6.60 0.91
CA ASP A 100 -10.79 -6.06 2.11
C ASP A 100 -9.91 -6.29 3.35
N THR A 101 -9.35 -7.49 3.49
CA THR A 101 -8.49 -7.83 4.63
C THR A 101 -7.23 -6.98 4.67
N ILE A 102 -6.53 -6.84 3.53
CA ILE A 102 -5.31 -6.03 3.44
C ILE A 102 -5.63 -4.57 3.74
N ASN A 103 -6.65 -4.00 3.10
CA ASN A 103 -7.00 -2.60 3.26
C ASN A 103 -7.47 -2.29 4.68
N PHE A 104 -8.27 -3.17 5.29
CA PHE A 104 -8.69 -3.05 6.68
C PHE A 104 -7.50 -3.04 7.65
N VAL A 105 -6.58 -3.99 7.48
CA VAL A 105 -5.36 -4.06 8.31
C VAL A 105 -4.49 -2.82 8.11
N CYS A 106 -4.30 -2.36 6.86
CA CYS A 106 -3.54 -1.14 6.58
C CYS A 106 -4.17 0.08 7.23
N ALA A 107 -5.48 0.26 7.10
CA ALA A 107 -6.20 1.38 7.69
C ALA A 107 -6.15 1.35 9.23
N SER A 108 -6.29 0.16 9.82
CA SER A 108 -6.35 0.00 11.28
C SER A 108 -5.01 0.17 11.98
N PHE A 109 -3.91 -0.24 11.33
CA PHE A 109 -2.61 -0.38 11.99
C PHE A 109 -1.53 0.59 11.49
N SER A 110 -1.66 1.19 10.29
CA SER A 110 -0.64 2.13 9.81
C SER A 110 -0.65 3.40 10.65
N ALA A 111 0.53 3.92 10.99
CA ALA A 111 0.65 5.19 11.72
C ALA A 111 0.09 6.36 10.91
N GLN A 112 -0.24 7.46 11.59
CA GLN A 112 -0.66 8.69 10.92
C GLN A 112 0.48 9.20 10.00
N PRO A 113 0.17 9.76 8.82
CA PRO A 113 1.17 10.40 7.98
C PRO A 113 1.93 11.46 8.76
N LEU A 114 3.25 11.56 8.52
CA LEU A 114 4.04 12.64 9.08
C LEU A 114 3.50 13.98 8.55
N PRO A 115 3.56 15.07 9.35
CA PRO A 115 3.27 16.41 8.86
C PRO A 115 4.02 16.66 7.55
N GLY A 116 3.35 17.29 6.58
CA GLY A 116 3.94 17.57 5.28
C GLY A 116 5.32 18.19 5.43
N ALA A 117 6.31 17.65 4.71
CA ALA A 117 7.68 18.13 4.82
C ALA A 117 7.74 19.61 4.39
N VAL A 118 8.00 20.50 5.35
CA VAL A 118 8.36 21.90 5.07
C VAL A 118 9.84 21.95 4.73
N GLY A 119 10.19 21.59 3.49
CA GLY A 119 11.57 21.51 3.04
C GLY A 119 11.85 22.47 1.88
N SER A 120 12.95 23.22 1.97
CA SER A 120 13.51 24.02 0.85
C SER A 120 14.23 23.13 -0.20
N GLN A 121 13.75 21.91 -0.41
CA GLN A 121 14.37 20.99 -1.36
C GLN A 121 14.05 21.43 -2.80
N LYS A 122 15.09 21.62 -3.62
CA LYS A 122 14.94 22.03 -5.03
C LYS A 122 14.22 21.00 -5.91
N LYS A 123 13.99 19.78 -5.41
CA LYS A 123 13.31 18.69 -6.10
C LYS A 123 12.22 18.14 -5.21
N PHE A 124 11.05 17.92 -5.79
CA PHE A 124 9.96 17.21 -5.14
C PHE A 124 10.44 15.84 -4.64
N GLN A 125 10.26 15.61 -3.33
CA GLN A 125 10.45 14.31 -2.72
C GLN A 125 9.09 13.82 -2.24
N ARG A 126 8.77 12.56 -2.53
CA ARG A 126 7.55 11.97 -2.01
C ARG A 126 7.65 11.87 -0.47
N PRO A 127 6.55 12.12 0.26
CA PRO A 127 6.54 11.96 1.72
C PRO A 127 6.98 10.56 2.13
N LEU A 128 7.86 10.47 3.12
CA LEU A 128 8.19 9.20 3.75
C LEU A 128 7.03 8.79 4.65
N LEU A 129 6.54 7.57 4.47
CA LEU A 129 5.43 7.03 5.24
C LEU A 129 5.97 6.22 6.43
N PRO A 130 5.50 6.49 7.67
CA PRO A 130 6.04 5.85 8.85
C PRO A 130 5.70 4.36 8.90
N SER A 131 6.71 3.51 9.11
CA SER A 131 6.52 2.05 9.23
C SER A 131 6.10 1.59 10.64
N SER A 132 5.92 2.52 11.58
CA SER A 132 5.44 2.23 12.92
C SER A 132 3.94 1.93 12.93
N LEU A 133 3.49 1.21 13.95
CA LEU A 133 2.06 1.06 14.21
C LEU A 133 1.46 2.37 14.72
N THR A 134 0.20 2.61 14.40
CA THR A 134 -0.57 3.69 15.02
C THR A 134 -0.71 3.49 16.52
N LYS A 135 -0.71 4.59 17.25
CA LYS A 135 -1.00 4.62 18.70
C LYS A 135 -2.47 4.89 18.99
N LEU A 136 -3.25 5.22 17.97
CA LEU A 136 -4.67 5.54 18.09
C LEU A 136 -5.53 4.29 17.94
N ASN A 137 -6.54 4.15 18.79
CA ASN A 137 -7.57 3.12 18.58
C ASN A 137 -8.53 3.50 17.44
N LEU A 138 -9.38 2.58 16.99
CA LEU A 138 -10.27 2.81 15.84
C LEU A 138 -11.21 4.02 16.02
N ARG A 139 -11.68 4.28 17.25
CA ARG A 139 -12.57 5.43 17.53
C ARG A 139 -11.81 6.75 17.43
N GLU A 140 -10.59 6.78 17.95
CA GLU A 140 -9.70 7.96 17.85
C GLU A 140 -9.29 8.21 16.41
N GLN A 141 -8.95 7.16 15.67
CA GLN A 141 -8.66 7.25 14.24
C GLN A 141 -9.86 7.83 13.49
N LEU A 142 -11.09 7.34 13.72
CA LEU A 142 -12.27 7.87 13.06
C LEU A 142 -12.45 9.38 13.31
N ARG A 143 -12.35 9.81 14.57
CA ARG A 143 -12.46 11.22 14.94
C ARG A 143 -11.38 12.09 14.27
N ASP A 144 -10.15 11.58 14.21
CA ASP A 144 -9.04 12.26 13.55
C ASP A 144 -9.30 12.42 12.04
N HIS A 145 -9.77 11.36 11.37
CA HIS A 145 -10.14 11.41 9.96
C HIS A 145 -11.31 12.38 9.69
N GLU A 146 -12.36 12.37 10.51
CA GLU A 146 -13.48 13.33 10.40
C GLU A 146 -12.99 14.77 10.54
N THR A 147 -12.11 15.03 11.51
CA THR A 147 -11.49 16.35 11.72
C THR A 147 -10.61 16.75 10.53
N MET A 148 -9.86 15.80 9.96
CA MET A 148 -9.02 16.02 8.80
C MET A 148 -9.85 16.36 7.55
N VAL A 149 -10.96 15.64 7.31
CA VAL A 149 -11.89 15.92 6.21
C VAL A 149 -12.44 17.34 6.31
N GLN A 150 -12.97 17.72 7.47
CA GLN A 150 -13.48 19.09 7.69
C GLN A 150 -12.43 20.16 7.41
N ARG A 151 -11.19 19.93 7.85
CA ARG A 151 -10.07 20.86 7.61
C ARG A 151 -9.75 20.99 6.12
N LEU A 152 -9.66 19.87 5.41
CA LEU A 152 -9.36 19.84 3.98
C LEU A 152 -10.47 20.49 3.15
N GLU A 153 -11.73 20.31 3.54
CA GLU A 153 -12.87 20.97 2.90
C GLU A 153 -12.79 22.50 3.03
N VAL A 154 -12.48 23.00 4.23
CA VAL A 154 -12.28 24.43 4.49
C VAL A 154 -11.09 24.98 3.69
N GLU A 155 -9.96 24.27 3.68
CA GLU A 155 -8.77 24.65 2.92
C GLU A 155 -9.06 24.70 1.41
N LEU A 156 -9.76 23.69 0.89
CA LEU A 156 -10.17 23.63 -0.51
C LEU A 156 -11.11 24.80 -0.87
N GLU A 157 -12.05 25.14 0.00
CA GLU A 157 -12.95 26.27 -0.25
C GLU A 157 -12.20 27.62 -0.22
N SER A 158 -11.25 27.79 0.70
CA SER A 158 -10.38 28.96 0.75
C SER A 158 -9.59 29.12 -0.55
N HIS A 159 -8.98 28.05 -1.06
CA HIS A 159 -8.25 28.06 -2.33
C HIS A 159 -9.13 28.35 -3.53
N ARG A 160 -10.37 27.85 -3.54
CA ARG A 160 -11.34 28.16 -4.60
C ARG A 160 -11.74 29.64 -4.60
N LYS A 161 -11.83 30.28 -3.43
CA LYS A 161 -12.14 31.71 -3.28
C LYS A 161 -10.96 32.61 -3.67
N HIS A 162 -9.72 32.12 -3.53
CA HIS A 162 -8.49 32.86 -3.81
C HIS A 162 -7.64 32.13 -4.86
N PRO A 163 -8.11 31.99 -6.10
CA PRO A 163 -7.32 31.33 -7.14
C PRO A 163 -6.02 32.12 -7.38
N PRO A 164 -4.89 31.44 -7.65
CA PRO A 164 -3.65 32.12 -7.98
C PRO A 164 -3.83 32.98 -9.23
N GLU A 165 -3.19 34.15 -9.25
CA GLU A 165 -3.23 35.06 -10.39
C GLU A 165 -2.72 34.37 -11.66
N ARG A 166 -3.34 34.68 -12.81
CA ARG A 166 -2.87 34.18 -14.11
C ARG A 166 -1.45 34.68 -14.35
N GLY A 167 -0.49 33.77 -14.32
CA GLY A 167 0.94 34.07 -14.51
C GLY A 167 1.80 34.01 -13.26
N ALA A 168 1.22 33.69 -12.09
CA ALA A 168 2.01 33.39 -10.90
C ALA A 168 2.98 32.23 -11.18
N LYS A 169 4.28 32.47 -10.97
CA LYS A 169 5.30 31.42 -11.13
C LYS A 169 5.06 30.37 -10.05
N GLN A 170 5.01 29.10 -10.46
CA GLN A 170 5.04 27.98 -9.51
C GLN A 170 6.37 28.05 -8.76
N LEU A 171 6.30 28.24 -7.45
CA LEU A 171 7.45 28.16 -6.54
C LEU A 171 8.01 26.74 -6.51
#